data_AF-A0A6J0LQ70-F1
#
_entry.id   AF-A0A6J0LQ70-F1
#
_cell.length_a   1.000
_cell.length_b   1.000
_cell.length_c   1.000
_cell.angle_alpha   90.00
_cell.angle_beta   90.00
_cell.angle_gamma   90.00
#
_symmetry.space_group_name_H-M   'P 1'
#
loop_
_entity.id
_entity.type
_entity.pdbx_description
1 polymer ?
#
loop_
_entity_poly.entity_id
_entity_poly.type
_entity_poly.pdbx_seq_one_letter_code
_entity_poly.pdbx_strand_id
1 'polypeptide(L)'
;MDYLFWRLPQVVEDHHYAWILWYIWKARNNKVFSNLDVDPRDTLQLAETESRLWLDAQISSDQRSDQVRPDINSPLPVIPGRWCFLDGSWKDKEVFSGQGWYSTLEGFDGLMGARNTRSSQSPLHSEIEALVWAM
;
A
#
# COMPACT_ATOMS: atom_id res chain seq x y z
N MET A 1 3.20 -17.22 6.91
CA MET A 1 3.98 -16.60 5.82
C MET A 1 4.95 -17.59 5.19
N ASP A 2 5.76 -18.30 5.96
CA ASP A 2 6.73 -19.28 5.42
C ASP A 2 6.13 -20.32 4.46
N TYR A 3 4.91 -20.79 4.73
CA TYR A 3 4.28 -21.78 3.86
C TYR A 3 3.88 -21.23 2.49
N LEU A 4 3.47 -19.94 2.43
CA LEU A 4 3.08 -19.26 1.20
C LEU A 4 4.30 -18.92 0.33
N PHE A 5 5.40 -18.46 0.93
CA PHE A 5 6.56 -18.03 0.14
C PHE A 5 7.55 -19.16 -0.19
N TRP A 6 7.65 -20.20 0.64
CA TRP A 6 8.78 -21.14 0.57
C TRP A 6 8.41 -22.62 0.51
N ARG A 7 7.12 -22.99 0.65
CA ARG A 7 6.71 -24.40 0.77
C ARG A 7 5.57 -24.83 -0.15
N LEU A 8 5.21 -24.01 -1.14
CA LEU A 8 4.25 -24.43 -2.16
C LEU A 8 4.92 -25.41 -3.14
N PRO A 9 4.35 -26.61 -3.35
CA PRO A 9 4.91 -27.61 -4.25
C PRO A 9 4.71 -27.29 -5.74
N GLN A 10 4.03 -26.19 -6.05
CA GLN A 10 3.66 -25.76 -7.39
C GLN A 10 4.16 -24.33 -7.57
N VAL A 11 4.68 -24.01 -8.77
CA VAL A 11 4.97 -22.63 -9.16
C VAL A 11 3.63 -21.92 -9.33
N VAL A 12 3.10 -21.37 -8.24
CA VAL A 12 1.99 -20.43 -8.32
C VAL A 12 2.56 -19.15 -8.92
N GLU A 13 1.94 -18.64 -9.99
CA GLU A 13 2.41 -17.42 -10.64
C GLU A 13 2.45 -16.25 -9.65
N ASP A 14 3.54 -15.47 -9.66
CA ASP A 14 3.87 -14.45 -8.66
C ASP A 14 2.73 -13.50 -8.31
N HIS A 15 1.89 -13.16 -9.30
CA HIS A 15 0.77 -12.25 -9.13
C HIS A 15 -0.30 -12.79 -8.16
N HIS A 16 -0.52 -14.11 -8.07
CA HIS A 16 -1.50 -14.69 -7.14
C HIS A 16 -1.15 -14.44 -5.67
N TYR A 17 0.14 -14.41 -5.33
CA TYR A 17 0.57 -14.18 -3.94
C TYR A 17 0.20 -12.79 -3.44
N ALA A 18 0.37 -11.78 -4.29
CA ALA A 18 -0.01 -10.41 -3.95
C ALA A 18 -1.52 -10.32 -3.63
N TRP A 19 -2.35 -10.98 -4.43
CA TRP A 19 -3.81 -11.03 -4.20
C TRP A 19 -4.18 -11.79 -2.93
N ILE A 20 -3.56 -12.94 -2.65
CA ILE A 20 -3.81 -13.69 -1.41
C ILE A 20 -3.48 -12.85 -0.18
N LEU A 21 -2.30 -12.21 -0.16
CA LEU A 21 -1.87 -11.37 0.97
C LEU A 21 -2.80 -10.16 1.15
N TRP A 22 -3.18 -9.52 0.05
CA TRP A 22 -4.12 -8.40 0.04
C TRP A 22 -5.48 -8.79 0.63
N TYR A 23 -6.03 -9.93 0.23
CA TYR A 23 -7.34 -10.38 0.72
C TYR A 23 -7.30 -10.90 2.16
N ILE A 24 -6.20 -11.52 2.61
CA ILE A 24 -5.98 -11.83 4.03
C ILE A 24 -5.95 -10.53 4.87
N TRP A 25 -5.24 -9.51 4.39
CA TRP A 25 -5.20 -8.21 5.07
C TRP A 25 -6.59 -7.57 5.16
N LYS A 26 -7.37 -7.60 4.07
CA LYS A 26 -8.76 -7.10 4.07
C LYS A 26 -9.67 -7.88 5.02
N ALA A 27 -9.61 -9.21 5.03
CA ALA A 27 -10.39 -10.05 5.94
C ALA A 27 -10.06 -9.73 7.40
N ARG A 28 -8.77 -9.59 7.73
CA ARG A 28 -8.32 -9.16 9.06
C ARG A 28 -8.87 -7.79 9.44
N ASN A 29 -8.83 -6.82 8.53
CA ASN A 29 -9.37 -5.49 8.79
C ASN A 29 -10.88 -5.52 9.00
N ASN A 30 -11.63 -6.25 8.18
CA ASN A 30 -13.08 -6.41 8.36
C ASN A 30 -13.43 -7.04 9.71
N LYS A 31 -12.61 -7.99 10.18
CA LYS A 31 -12.78 -8.56 11.51
C LYS A 31 -12.54 -7.53 12.62
N VAL A 32 -11.49 -6.72 12.50
CA VAL A 32 -11.13 -5.72 13.52
C VAL A 32 -12.11 -4.55 13.56
N PHE A 33 -12.51 -4.02 12.41
CA PHE A 33 -13.30 -2.79 12.31
C PHE A 33 -14.81 -3.02 12.23
N SER A 34 -15.23 -4.15 11.67
CA SER A 34 -16.65 -4.45 11.41
C SER A 34 -17.15 -5.71 12.12
N ASN A 35 -16.28 -6.40 12.89
CA ASN A 35 -16.55 -7.68 13.54
C ASN A 35 -17.13 -8.76 12.61
N LEU A 36 -16.74 -8.73 11.34
CA LEU A 36 -17.14 -9.72 10.34
C LEU A 36 -16.10 -10.83 10.26
N ASP A 37 -16.53 -12.08 10.51
CA ASP A 37 -15.72 -13.26 10.21
C ASP A 37 -15.93 -13.67 8.76
N VAL A 38 -14.88 -13.52 7.96
CA VAL A 38 -14.86 -13.96 6.57
C VAL A 38 -14.25 -15.37 6.52
N ASP A 39 -14.90 -16.28 5.80
CA ASP A 39 -14.38 -17.64 5.65
C ASP A 39 -13.02 -17.61 4.91
N PRO A 40 -11.99 -18.33 5.39
CA PRO A 40 -10.69 -18.38 4.74
C PRO A 40 -10.73 -18.95 3.31
N ARG A 41 -11.65 -19.89 3.02
CA ARG A 41 -11.83 -20.46 1.68
C ARG A 41 -12.43 -19.45 0.73
N ASP A 42 -13.42 -18.68 1.18
CA ASP A 42 -14.01 -17.60 0.40
C ASP A 42 -12.95 -16.53 0.10
N THR A 43 -12.11 -16.20 1.09
CA THR A 43 -10.98 -15.27 0.92
C THR A 43 -10.00 -15.76 -0.15
N LEU A 44 -9.69 -17.06 -0.17
CA LEU A 44 -8.79 -17.67 -1.15
C LEU A 44 -9.42 -17.67 -2.56
N GLN A 45 -10.68 -18.08 -2.68
CA GLN A 45 -11.39 -18.09 -3.96
C GLN A 45 -11.53 -16.69 -4.56
N LEU A 46 -11.78 -15.70 -3.71
CA LEU A 46 -11.87 -14.31 -4.12
C LEU A 46 -10.50 -13.80 -4.62
N ALA A 47 -9.42 -14.12 -3.92
CA ALA A 47 -8.07 -13.78 -4.36
C ALA A 47 -7.72 -14.40 -5.72
N GLU A 48 -8.06 -15.68 -5.94
CA GLU A 48 -7.82 -16.39 -7.21
C GLU A 48 -8.69 -15.86 -8.36
N THR A 49 -9.96 -15.54 -8.08
CA THR A 49 -10.86 -14.98 -9.09
C THR A 49 -10.38 -13.59 -9.52
N GLU A 50 -10.01 -12.76 -8.56
CA GLU A 50 -9.56 -11.38 -8.80
C GLU A 50 -8.19 -11.33 -9.48
N SER A 51 -7.26 -12.22 -9.11
CA SER A 51 -5.96 -12.32 -9.80
C SER A 51 -6.13 -12.66 -11.28
N ARG A 52 -7.02 -13.62 -11.57
CA ARG A 52 -7.34 -14.02 -12.95
C ARG A 52 -8.04 -12.93 -13.73
N LEU A 53 -9.06 -12.29 -13.14
CA LEU A 53 -9.77 -11.18 -13.78
C LEU A 53 -8.84 -10.00 -14.08
N TRP A 54 -7.93 -9.69 -13.16
CA TRP A 54 -6.92 -8.66 -13.38
C TRP A 54 -5.98 -9.00 -14.54
N LEU A 55 -5.54 -10.26 -14.64
CA LEU A 55 -4.70 -10.73 -15.73
C LEU A 55 -5.42 -10.65 -17.08
N ASP A 56 -6.68 -11.10 -17.15
CA ASP A 56 -7.51 -11.03 -18.36
C ASP A 56 -7.77 -9.57 -18.80
N ALA A 57 -7.89 -8.65 -17.83
CA ALA A 57 -8.01 -7.22 -18.08
C ALA A 57 -6.72 -6.61 -18.69
N GLN A 58 -5.55 -7.18 -18.40
CA GLN A 58 -4.30 -6.74 -19.04
C GLN A 58 -4.25 -7.18 -20.51
N ILE A 59 -4.75 -8.38 -20.85
CA ILE A 59 -4.75 -8.88 -22.25
C ILE A 59 -5.70 -8.05 -23.13
N SER A 60 -6.86 -7.65 -22.60
CA SER A 60 -7.86 -6.87 -23.33
C SER A 60 -7.44 -5.40 -23.58
N SER A 61 -6.48 -4.88 -22.82
CA SER A 61 -5.86 -3.58 -23.11
C SER A 61 -4.75 -3.65 -24.17
N ASP A 62 -4.18 -4.83 -24.45
CA ASP A 62 -3.16 -5.01 -25.51
C ASP A 62 -3.78 -4.92 -26.92
N GLN A 63 -5.04 -5.32 -27.07
CA GLN A 63 -5.75 -5.18 -28.35
C GLN A 63 -6.26 -3.76 -28.62
N ARG A 64 -6.21 -2.86 -27.63
CA ARG A 64 -6.76 -1.50 -27.75
C ARG A 64 -5.70 -0.42 -27.89
N SER A 65 -4.42 -0.78 -28.06
CA SER A 65 -3.36 0.22 -27.96
C SER A 65 -2.16 0.03 -28.90
N ASP A 66 -2.30 0.59 -30.12
CA ASP A 66 -1.29 1.52 -30.70
C ASP A 66 -1.12 2.80 -29.84
N GLN A 67 -1.76 2.86 -28.67
CA GLN A 67 -1.52 3.87 -27.66
C GLN A 67 -0.43 3.36 -26.73
N VAL A 68 0.77 3.92 -26.89
CA VAL A 68 1.88 3.91 -25.94
C VAL A 68 1.40 3.57 -24.52
N ARG A 69 1.47 2.29 -24.15
CA ARG A 69 1.42 1.92 -22.74
C ARG A 69 2.63 2.62 -22.13
N PRO A 70 2.48 3.46 -21.08
CA PRO A 70 3.65 3.87 -20.33
C PRO A 70 4.27 2.57 -19.85
N ASP A 71 5.48 2.30 -20.32
CA ASP A 71 6.25 1.15 -19.90
C ASP A 71 6.26 1.18 -18.37
N ILE A 72 5.62 0.20 -17.73
CA ILE A 72 5.61 0.08 -16.26
C ILE A 72 7.06 -0.18 -15.78
N ASN A 73 7.95 -0.62 -16.69
CA ASN A 73 9.38 -0.75 -16.49
C ASN A 73 10.18 0.45 -17.00
N SER A 74 9.53 1.53 -17.47
CA SER A 74 10.25 2.78 -17.60
C SER A 74 10.75 3.12 -16.20
N PRO A 75 12.08 3.24 -15.99
CA PRO A 75 12.56 3.74 -14.72
C PRO A 75 11.80 5.04 -14.51
N LEU A 76 11.04 5.11 -13.41
CA LEU A 76 10.43 6.37 -12.96
C LEU A 76 11.47 7.44 -13.24
N PRO A 77 11.12 8.52 -13.97
CA PRO A 77 12.09 9.54 -14.29
C PRO A 77 12.83 9.83 -12.99
N VAL A 78 14.13 9.56 -12.96
CA VAL A 78 14.94 9.82 -11.78
C VAL A 78 14.92 11.32 -11.68
N ILE A 79 13.92 11.86 -10.98
CA ILE A 79 13.81 13.28 -10.72
C ILE A 79 15.02 13.52 -9.83
N PRO A 80 16.07 14.18 -10.33
CA PRO A 80 17.23 14.46 -9.52
C PRO A 80 16.76 15.43 -8.44
N GLY A 81 16.66 14.95 -7.20
CA GLY A 81 16.02 15.70 -6.15
C GLY A 81 15.85 14.91 -4.86
N ARG A 82 15.67 15.64 -3.77
CA ARG A 82 15.39 15.10 -2.44
C ARG A 82 13.94 14.63 -2.41
N TRP A 83 13.71 13.34 -2.16
CA TRP A 83 12.37 12.84 -1.86
C TRP A 83 12.11 13.01 -0.37
N CYS A 84 10.92 13.49 -0.04
CA CYS A 84 10.39 13.53 1.32
C CYS A 84 9.01 12.88 1.31
N PHE A 85 8.88 11.77 2.02
CA PHE A 85 7.62 11.10 2.31
C PHE A 85 7.14 11.61 3.66
N LEU A 86 5.84 11.83 3.79
CA LEU A 86 5.21 12.33 5.02
C LEU A 86 3.83 11.70 5.16
N ASP A 87 3.38 11.56 6.39
CA ASP A 87 2.07 11.02 6.72
C ASP A 87 1.61 11.57 8.08
N GLY A 88 0.36 12.02 8.14
CA GLY A 88 -0.32 12.44 9.36
C GLY A 88 -1.31 11.38 9.84
N SER A 89 -1.20 10.97 11.10
CA SER A 89 -2.16 10.05 11.70
C SER A 89 -3.16 10.80 12.58
N TRP A 90 -4.43 10.50 12.36
CA TRP A 90 -5.54 11.11 13.09
C TRP A 90 -6.56 10.06 13.48
N LYS A 91 -7.16 10.25 14.64
CA LYS A 91 -8.25 9.40 15.12
C LYS A 91 -9.27 10.26 15.86
N ASP A 92 -10.55 10.04 15.55
CA ASP A 92 -11.64 10.77 16.17
C ASP A 92 -11.64 10.57 17.69
N LYS A 93 -11.82 11.68 18.43
CA LYS A 93 -11.87 11.75 19.90
C LYS A 93 -10.60 11.33 20.64
N GLU A 94 -9.48 11.10 19.94
CA GLU A 94 -8.18 10.97 20.59
C GLU A 94 -7.60 12.34 20.95
N VAL A 95 -6.79 12.37 22.02
CA VAL A 95 -6.14 13.59 22.50
C VAL A 95 -4.91 13.95 21.65
N PHE A 96 -4.40 12.97 20.91
CA PHE A 96 -3.15 13.08 20.17
C PHE A 96 -3.28 12.66 18.71
N SER A 97 -2.43 13.26 17.88
CA SER A 97 -2.24 12.93 16.46
C SER A 97 -0.77 12.62 16.21
N GLY A 98 -0.51 11.59 15.40
CA GLY A 98 0.85 11.24 15.01
C GLY A 98 1.26 12.00 13.75
N GLN A 99 2.55 12.26 13.63
CA GLN A 99 3.13 12.85 12.43
C GLN A 99 4.45 12.14 12.14
N GLY A 100 4.69 11.81 10.87
CA GLY A 100 5.90 11.13 10.43
C GLY A 100 6.42 11.71 9.12
N TRP A 101 7.75 11.68 8.95
CA TRP A 101 8.38 11.94 7.66
C TRP A 101 9.67 11.11 7.48
N TYR A 102 10.01 10.87 6.23
CA TYR A 102 11.21 10.16 5.78
C TYR A 102 11.80 10.87 4.55
N SER A 103 13.10 11.12 4.53
CA SER A 103 13.80 11.83 3.48
C SER A 103 14.99 11.06 2.95
N THR A 104 15.12 11.00 1.62
CA THR A 104 16.22 10.34 0.91
C THR A 104 17.38 11.30 0.64
N LEU A 105 17.72 12.16 1.61
CA LEU A 105 18.79 13.14 1.45
C LEU A 105 20.13 12.44 1.14
N GLU A 106 20.78 12.86 0.05
CA GLU A 106 22.09 12.31 -0.33
C GLU A 106 23.11 12.50 0.80
N GLY A 107 23.85 11.43 1.12
CA GLY A 107 24.87 11.44 2.18
C GLY A 107 24.37 11.03 3.56
N PHE A 108 23.06 10.80 3.74
CA PHE A 108 22.50 10.19 4.95
C PHE A 108 21.79 8.88 4.60
N ASP A 109 21.96 7.84 5.41
CA ASP A 109 21.15 6.62 5.37
C ASP A 109 19.73 6.91 5.89
N GLY A 110 18.95 7.68 5.12
CA GLY A 110 17.54 7.99 5.40
C GLY A 110 17.33 8.84 6.67
N LEU A 111 17.11 10.15 6.48
CA LEU A 111 16.68 11.02 7.58
C LEU A 111 15.19 10.80 7.85
N MET A 112 14.81 10.59 9.11
CA MET A 112 13.41 10.38 9.46
C MET A 112 13.04 11.02 10.79
N GLY A 113 11.76 11.35 10.93
CA GLY A 113 11.20 11.86 12.17
C GLY A 113 9.81 11.27 12.41
N ALA A 114 9.53 10.94 13.67
CA ALA A 114 8.18 10.66 14.14
C ALA A 114 7.91 11.46 15.42
N ARG A 115 6.72 12.05 15.54
CA ARG A 115 6.30 12.74 16.77
C ARG A 115 4.81 12.58 17.03
N ASN A 116 4.43 12.80 18.27
CA ASN A 116 3.05 12.87 18.70
C ASN A 116 2.71 14.31 19.09
N THR A 117 1.65 14.86 18.51
CA THR A 117 1.18 16.23 18.76
C THR A 117 -0.21 16.21 19.36
N ARG A 118 -0.72 17.37 19.79
CA ARG A 118 -2.15 17.49 20.13
C ARG A 118 -3.00 17.12 18.92
N SER A 119 -4.19 16.60 19.17
CA SER A 119 -5.14 16.17 18.14
C SER A 119 -5.35 17.24 17.07
N SER A 120 -5.09 16.88 15.81
CA SER A 120 -5.41 17.74 14.67
C SER A 120 -6.93 17.84 14.50
N GLN A 121 -7.42 18.89 13.86
CA GLN A 121 -8.86 19.13 13.72
C GLN A 121 -9.56 18.11 12.80
N SER A 122 -8.83 17.54 11.85
CA SER A 122 -9.32 16.57 10.89
C SER A 122 -8.17 15.71 10.34
N PRO A 123 -8.46 14.58 9.69
CA PRO A 123 -7.45 13.78 9.00
C PRO A 123 -6.60 14.63 8.05
N LEU A 124 -7.24 15.44 7.19
CA LEU A 124 -6.54 16.31 6.24
C LEU A 124 -5.66 17.36 6.92
N HIS A 125 -6.06 17.84 8.10
CA HIS A 125 -5.24 18.77 8.87
C HIS A 125 -3.97 18.10 9.40
N SER A 126 -4.06 16.84 9.84
CA SER A 126 -2.89 16.09 10.31
C SER A 126 -1.84 15.87 9.20
N GLU A 127 -2.29 15.68 7.95
CA GLU A 127 -1.39 15.59 6.79
C GLU A 127 -0.65 16.90 6.53
N ILE A 128 -1.36 18.03 6.59
CA ILE A 128 -0.75 19.36 6.40
C ILE A 128 0.23 19.67 7.53
N GLU A 129 -0.09 19.34 8.77
CA GLU A 129 0.83 19.54 9.91
C GLU A 129 2.10 18.69 9.78
N ALA A 130 1.99 17.44 9.30
CA ALA A 130 3.14 16.60 8.98
C ALA A 130 4.00 17.21 7.86
N LEU A 131 3.37 17.76 6.81
CA LEU A 131 4.06 18.47 5.73
C LEU A 131 4.81 19.70 6.23
N VAL A 132 4.17 20.54 7.05
CA VAL A 132 4.80 21.74 7.62
C VAL A 132 5.99 21.37 8.51
N TRP A 133 5.95 20.23 9.18
CA TRP A 133 7.06 19.76 10.00
C TRP A 133 8.24 19.20 9.21
N ALA A 134 7.99 18.61 8.03
CA ALA A 134 9.02 18.01 7.19
C ALA A 134 9.83 19.04 6.36
N MET A 135 9.32 20.27 6.22
CA MET A 135 10.00 21.40 5.56
C MET A 135 11.02 22.07 6.48
#